data_AF-A0A2E5JU13-F1
#
_entry.id   AF-A0A2E5JU13-F1
#
_cell.length_a   1.000
_cell.length_b   1.000
_cell.length_c   1.000
_cell.angle_alpha   90.00
_cell.angle_beta   90.00
_cell.angle_gamma   90.00
#
_symmetry.space_group_name_H-M   'P 1'
#
loop_
_entity.id
_entity.type
_entity.pdbx_description
1 polymer ?
#
loop_
_entity_poly.entity_id
_entity_poly.type
_entity_poly.pdbx_seq_one_letter_code
_entity_poly.pdbx_strand_id
1 'polypeptide(L)'
;MHCAACVETIQQAISDVNNAAEIKIDLDSGIAQVGGNPDIDLIISAIEMSGYSASKIDQAKSINQIDKKDNAWRALIPLFIILSYIFIGSILLNRVSLNLSNFMMGYMGLFFIVFSLFKFIDYRNFPSAFSKYDPLARNLPIYGWAYPFFELCLGINFLLQQYVLLSLVLTVLLLGITTYGVLIKLRDKQPAECACIGTALKLPLTKATLIENFIMIAMAGWMLVTILN
;
A
#
# COMPACT_ATOMS: atom_id res chain seq x y z
N MET A 1 -22.92 -3.53 -10.27
CA MET A 1 -24.31 -3.87 -9.86
C MET A 1 -24.21 -4.81 -8.65
N HIS A 2 -25.03 -4.67 -7.60
CA HIS A 2 -24.80 -5.32 -6.28
C HIS A 2 -25.96 -6.23 -5.80
N CYS A 3 -26.80 -6.76 -6.69
CA CYS A 3 -27.90 -7.64 -6.29
C CYS A 3 -27.97 -8.90 -7.16
N ALA A 4 -28.07 -10.06 -6.51
CA ALA A 4 -28.19 -11.36 -7.18
C ALA A 4 -29.44 -11.45 -8.08
N ALA A 5 -30.54 -10.79 -7.69
CA ALA A 5 -31.76 -10.73 -8.49
C ALA A 5 -31.57 -9.95 -9.81
N CYS A 6 -30.67 -8.96 -9.85
CA CYS A 6 -30.34 -8.24 -11.08
C CYS A 6 -29.62 -9.15 -12.09
N VAL A 7 -28.76 -10.06 -11.59
CA VAL A 7 -28.04 -11.01 -12.45
C VAL A 7 -29.00 -11.99 -13.08
N GLU A 8 -29.93 -12.51 -12.30
CA GLU A 8 -30.94 -13.45 -12.78
C GLU A 8 -31.82 -12.81 -13.86
N THR A 9 -32.23 -11.56 -13.65
CA THR A 9 -32.99 -10.77 -14.64
C THR A 9 -32.22 -10.60 -15.95
N ILE A 10 -30.93 -10.24 -15.87
CA ILE A 10 -30.07 -10.05 -17.05
C ILE A 10 -29.78 -11.39 -17.74
N GLN A 11 -29.54 -12.45 -16.98
CA GLN A 11 -29.30 -13.79 -17.50
C GLN A 11 -30.51 -14.33 -18.25
N GLN A 12 -31.72 -14.09 -17.73
CA GLN A 12 -32.96 -14.46 -18.37
C GLN A 12 -33.20 -13.67 -19.66
N ALA A 13 -33.02 -12.34 -19.64
CA ALA A 13 -33.14 -11.50 -20.84
C ALA A 13 -32.19 -11.91 -21.97
N ILE A 14 -30.97 -12.35 -21.64
CA ILE A 14 -29.99 -12.85 -22.62
C ILE A 14 -30.38 -14.26 -23.14
N SER A 15 -30.96 -15.10 -22.27
CA SER A 15 -31.40 -16.46 -22.62
C SER A 15 -32.64 -16.47 -23.53
N ASP A 16 -33.53 -15.49 -23.38
CA ASP A 16 -34.75 -15.35 -24.19
C ASP A 16 -34.46 -14.96 -25.64
N VAL A 17 -33.35 -14.27 -25.87
CA VAL A 17 -32.98 -13.72 -27.19
C VAL A 17 -31.94 -14.58 -27.90
N ASN A 18 -31.20 -15.39 -27.15
CA ASN A 18 -30.19 -16.25 -27.69
C ASN A 18 -30.28 -17.64 -27.06
N ASN A 19 -30.41 -18.68 -27.89
CA ASN A 19 -30.16 -20.07 -27.50
C ASN A 19 -28.66 -20.30 -27.21
N ALA A 20 -28.04 -19.40 -26.43
CA ALA A 20 -26.61 -19.37 -26.16
C ALA A 20 -26.23 -20.54 -25.25
N ALA A 21 -25.19 -21.26 -25.66
CA ALA A 21 -24.77 -22.49 -25.00
C ALA A 21 -24.04 -22.28 -23.66
N GLU A 22 -23.74 -21.04 -23.23
CA GLU A 22 -23.21 -20.75 -21.89
C GLU A 22 -23.17 -19.22 -21.67
N ILE A 23 -23.79 -18.73 -20.59
CA ILE A 23 -23.76 -17.32 -20.17
C ILE A 23 -23.02 -17.25 -18.82
N LYS A 24 -21.92 -16.51 -18.75
CA LYS A 24 -21.20 -16.23 -17.50
C LYS A 24 -21.23 -14.74 -17.20
N ILE A 25 -21.93 -14.36 -16.14
CA ILE A 25 -22.00 -12.97 -15.68
C ILE A 25 -21.11 -12.82 -14.46
N ASP A 26 -20.09 -11.99 -14.57
CA ASP A 26 -19.21 -11.64 -13.46
C ASP A 26 -19.75 -10.37 -12.78
N LEU A 27 -20.25 -10.56 -11.55
CA LEU A 27 -20.88 -9.55 -10.70
C LEU A 27 -19.94 -8.42 -10.28
N ASP A 28 -18.66 -8.75 -10.05
CA ASP A 28 -17.66 -7.82 -9.52
C ASP A 28 -17.14 -6.89 -10.63
N SER A 29 -17.05 -7.40 -11.85
CA SER A 29 -16.61 -6.65 -13.04
C SER A 29 -17.76 -6.03 -13.83
N GLY A 30 -19.00 -6.50 -13.65
CA GLY A 30 -20.15 -6.07 -14.45
C GLY A 30 -20.09 -6.52 -15.90
N ILE A 31 -19.38 -7.62 -16.18
CA ILE A 31 -19.14 -8.13 -17.53
C ILE A 31 -19.93 -9.43 -17.73
N ALA A 32 -20.75 -9.47 -18.78
CA ALA A 32 -21.41 -10.69 -19.25
C ALA A 32 -20.62 -11.29 -20.43
N GLN A 33 -20.14 -12.51 -20.26
CA GLN A 33 -19.54 -13.32 -21.32
C GLN A 33 -20.59 -14.25 -21.90
N VAL A 34 -20.87 -14.10 -23.19
CA VAL A 34 -21.82 -14.92 -23.94
C VAL A 34 -21.05 -15.76 -24.94
N GLY A 35 -21.07 -17.09 -24.78
CA GLY A 35 -20.42 -18.02 -25.70
C GLY A 35 -21.21 -18.23 -27.00
N GLY A 36 -20.52 -18.49 -28.10
CA GLY A 36 -21.10 -18.82 -29.41
C GLY A 36 -20.91 -17.72 -30.47
N ASN A 37 -21.86 -17.64 -31.41
CA ASN A 37 -21.95 -16.56 -32.41
C ASN A 37 -23.22 -15.70 -32.15
N PRO A 38 -23.29 -14.98 -31.02
CA PRO A 38 -24.44 -14.16 -30.66
C PRO A 38 -24.60 -12.97 -31.62
N ASP A 39 -25.86 -12.62 -31.90
CA ASP A 39 -26.19 -11.28 -32.41
C ASP A 39 -26.10 -10.29 -31.25
N ILE A 40 -25.05 -9.46 -31.28
CA ILE A 40 -24.70 -8.55 -30.18
C ILE A 40 -25.74 -7.44 -30.03
N ASP A 41 -26.34 -6.99 -31.13
CA ASP A 41 -27.28 -5.86 -31.13
C ASP A 41 -28.62 -6.29 -30.52
N LEU A 42 -29.03 -7.53 -30.75
CA LEU A 42 -30.20 -8.14 -30.10
C LEU A 42 -30.00 -8.31 -28.59
N ILE A 43 -28.81 -8.69 -28.15
CA ILE A 43 -28.49 -8.85 -26.72
C ILE A 43 -28.49 -7.50 -26.00
N ILE A 44 -27.88 -6.47 -26.58
CA ILE A 44 -27.88 -5.12 -25.99
C ILE A 44 -29.32 -4.61 -25.86
N SER A 45 -30.14 -4.77 -26.89
CA SER A 45 -31.55 -4.38 -26.88
C SER A 45 -32.35 -5.11 -25.79
N ALA A 46 -32.10 -6.40 -25.59
CA ALA A 46 -32.75 -7.20 -24.54
C ALA A 46 -32.42 -6.69 -23.13
N ILE A 47 -31.15 -6.36 -22.90
CA ILE A 47 -30.68 -5.85 -21.62
C ILE A 47 -31.26 -4.45 -21.37
N GLU A 48 -31.33 -3.60 -22.39
CA GLU A 48 -31.96 -2.27 -22.30
C GLU A 48 -33.47 -2.35 -22.01
N MET A 49 -34.19 -3.28 -22.63
CA MET A 49 -35.60 -3.54 -22.32
C MET A 49 -35.82 -3.99 -20.87
N SER A 50 -34.84 -4.69 -20.28
CA SER A 50 -34.85 -5.08 -18.86
C SER A 50 -34.46 -3.95 -17.90
N GLY A 51 -34.20 -2.74 -18.41
CA GLY A 51 -33.92 -1.53 -17.63
C GLY A 51 -32.43 -1.33 -17.29
N TYR A 52 -31.52 -2.03 -17.96
CA TYR A 52 -30.07 -1.93 -17.74
C TYR A 52 -29.34 -1.46 -18.99
N SER A 53 -28.31 -0.62 -18.84
CA SER A 53 -27.49 -0.18 -19.97
C SER A 53 -26.40 -1.19 -20.29
N ALA A 54 -26.29 -1.58 -21.56
CA ALA A 54 -25.25 -2.47 -22.07
C ALA A 54 -24.47 -1.82 -23.23
N SER A 55 -23.19 -2.13 -23.34
CA SER A 55 -22.35 -1.68 -24.45
C SER A 55 -21.36 -2.78 -24.83
N LYS A 56 -21.06 -2.89 -26.12
CA LYS A 56 -20.09 -3.86 -26.62
C LYS A 56 -18.69 -3.50 -26.13
N ILE A 57 -18.04 -4.45 -25.49
CA ILE A 57 -16.62 -4.34 -25.16
C ILE A 57 -15.85 -5.01 -26.30
N ASP A 58 -15.19 -4.21 -27.15
CA ASP A 58 -14.29 -4.76 -28.17
C ASP A 58 -13.13 -5.51 -27.49
N GLN A 59 -12.92 -6.77 -27.90
CA GLN A 59 -11.96 -7.72 -27.32
C GLN A 59 -10.48 -7.28 -27.34
N ALA A 60 -10.16 -6.06 -27.77
CA ALA A 60 -8.80 -5.52 -27.71
C ALA A 60 -8.40 -4.95 -26.32
N LYS A 61 -9.34 -4.85 -25.36
CA LYS A 61 -9.08 -4.19 -24.06
C LYS A 61 -9.19 -5.10 -22.82
N SER A 62 -9.35 -6.41 -22.99
CA SER A 62 -9.62 -7.35 -21.87
C SER A 62 -8.50 -8.36 -21.57
N ILE A 63 -7.24 -8.07 -21.86
CA ILE A 63 -6.10 -8.90 -21.39
C ILE A 63 -5.62 -8.50 -19.97
N ASN A 64 -6.07 -7.37 -19.41
CA ASN A 64 -5.53 -6.87 -18.14
C ASN A 64 -6.29 -7.25 -16.85
N GLN A 65 -7.24 -8.18 -16.88
CA GLN A 65 -8.01 -8.54 -15.69
C GLN A 65 -7.81 -9.96 -15.14
N ILE A 66 -7.03 -10.82 -15.82
CA ILE A 66 -6.74 -12.19 -15.33
C ILE A 66 -5.45 -12.26 -14.48
N ASP A 67 -4.59 -11.23 -14.47
CA ASP A 67 -3.30 -11.23 -13.73
C ASP A 67 -3.32 -10.44 -12.40
N LYS A 68 -4.45 -10.39 -11.68
CA LYS A 68 -4.53 -9.56 -10.46
C LYS A 68 -3.80 -10.15 -9.24
N LYS A 69 -3.30 -11.39 -9.32
CA LYS A 69 -2.62 -12.09 -8.20
C LYS A 69 -1.10 -12.17 -8.32
N ASP A 70 -0.54 -12.07 -9.53
CA ASP A 70 0.90 -12.30 -9.76
C ASP A 70 1.81 -11.07 -9.60
N ASN A 71 1.24 -9.87 -9.44
CA ASN A 71 2.03 -8.63 -9.42
C ASN A 71 2.21 -7.98 -8.04
N ALA A 72 1.59 -8.52 -6.97
CA ALA A 72 1.73 -7.94 -5.63
C ALA A 72 3.18 -7.99 -5.11
N TRP A 73 3.89 -9.10 -5.33
CA TRP A 73 5.29 -9.23 -4.94
C TRP A 73 6.24 -8.40 -5.82
N ARG A 74 5.92 -8.27 -7.11
CA ARG A 74 6.71 -7.41 -8.03
C ARG A 74 6.63 -5.95 -7.63
N ALA A 75 5.47 -5.50 -7.11
CA ALA A 75 5.33 -4.15 -6.57
C ALA A 75 6.31 -3.90 -5.40
N LEU A 76 6.64 -4.92 -4.58
CA LEU A 76 7.55 -4.80 -3.44
C LEU A 76 9.05 -4.80 -3.80
N ILE A 77 9.42 -5.05 -5.07
CA ILE A 77 10.82 -5.11 -5.49
C ILE A 77 11.59 -3.81 -5.17
N PRO A 78 11.08 -2.60 -5.48
CA PRO A 78 11.79 -1.35 -5.17
C PRO A 78 12.08 -1.19 -3.67
N LEU A 79 11.13 -1.59 -2.83
CA LEU A 79 11.26 -1.55 -1.38
C LEU A 79 12.39 -2.46 -0.89
N PHE A 80 12.43 -3.70 -1.37
CA PHE A 80 13.51 -4.63 -1.02
C PHE A 80 14.88 -4.14 -1.48
N ILE A 81 14.96 -3.53 -2.68
CA ILE A 81 16.19 -2.90 -3.17
C ILE A 81 16.63 -1.79 -2.20
N ILE A 82 15.73 -0.87 -1.85
CA ILE A 82 16.03 0.23 -0.91
C ILE A 82 16.55 -0.31 0.43
N LEU A 83 15.85 -1.29 1.02
CA LEU A 83 16.25 -1.89 2.30
C LEU A 83 17.59 -2.60 2.22
N SER A 84 17.90 -3.26 1.09
CA SER A 84 19.20 -3.89 0.84
C SER A 84 20.33 -2.84 0.79
N TYR A 85 20.11 -1.72 0.10
CA TYR A 85 21.08 -0.61 0.08
C TYR A 85 21.30 -0.01 1.46
N ILE A 86 20.24 0.18 2.25
CA ILE A 86 20.33 0.65 3.65
C ILE A 86 21.12 -0.35 4.49
N PHE A 87 20.85 -1.64 4.36
CA PHE A 87 21.54 -2.70 5.10
C PHE A 87 23.05 -2.72 4.78
N ILE A 88 23.41 -2.75 3.50
CA ILE A 88 24.82 -2.71 3.06
C ILE A 88 25.49 -1.41 3.51
N GLY A 89 24.81 -0.27 3.33
CA GLY A 89 25.31 1.03 3.78
C GLY A 89 25.61 1.06 5.28
N SER A 90 24.75 0.45 6.09
CA SER A 90 24.92 0.37 7.55
C SER A 90 26.12 -0.49 7.96
N ILE A 91 26.38 -1.58 7.23
CA ILE A 91 27.60 -2.38 7.41
C ILE A 91 28.83 -1.56 7.03
N LEU A 92 28.78 -0.87 5.87
CA LEU A 92 29.91 -0.07 5.38
C LEU A 92 30.23 1.11 6.30
N LEU A 93 29.24 1.75 6.92
CA LEU A 93 29.47 2.79 7.93
C LEU A 93 30.23 2.25 9.16
N ASN A 94 30.13 0.95 9.42
CA ASN A 94 30.74 0.27 10.57
C ASN A 94 31.91 -0.65 10.19
N ARG A 95 32.56 -0.39 9.04
CA ARG A 95 33.66 -1.21 8.47
C ARG A 95 34.84 -1.49 9.41
N VAL A 96 35.13 -0.59 10.36
CA VAL A 96 36.28 -0.70 11.28
C VAL A 96 35.93 -1.53 12.52
N SER A 97 34.70 -1.41 13.02
CA SER A 97 34.23 -2.17 14.19
C SER A 97 32.75 -2.48 14.02
N LEU A 98 32.42 -3.76 13.84
CA LEU A 98 31.05 -4.23 13.73
C LEU A 98 30.42 -4.33 15.12
N ASN A 99 30.11 -3.17 15.70
CA ASN A 99 29.30 -3.08 16.91
C ASN A 99 27.83 -3.09 16.53
N LEU A 100 27.06 -3.97 17.16
CA LEU A 100 25.62 -4.11 16.87
C LEU A 100 24.86 -2.80 17.10
N SER A 101 25.18 -2.06 18.16
CA SER A 101 24.57 -0.76 18.44
C SER A 101 24.87 0.28 17.36
N ASN A 102 26.11 0.35 16.86
CA ASN A 102 26.47 1.29 15.81
C ASN A 102 25.86 0.89 14.46
N PHE A 103 25.73 -0.41 14.19
CA PHE A 103 24.98 -0.92 13.05
C PHE A 103 23.50 -0.51 13.14
N MET A 104 22.85 -0.71 14.29
CA MET A 104 21.45 -0.35 14.51
C MET A 104 21.22 1.16 14.35
N MET A 105 22.11 2.02 14.90
CA MET A 105 22.06 3.47 14.70
C MET A 105 22.21 3.83 13.22
N GLY A 106 23.20 3.25 12.53
CA GLY A 106 23.41 3.48 11.10
C GLY A 106 22.19 3.06 10.26
N TYR A 107 21.61 1.90 10.56
CA TYR A 107 20.44 1.37 9.87
C TYR A 107 19.21 2.25 10.08
N MET A 108 18.89 2.58 11.33
CA MET A 108 17.76 3.46 11.64
C MET A 108 17.94 4.85 11.03
N GLY A 109 19.16 5.38 11.08
CA GLY A 109 19.53 6.66 10.48
C GLY A 109 19.29 6.68 8.98
N LEU A 110 19.91 5.76 8.24
CA LEU A 110 19.75 5.65 6.79
C LEU A 110 18.30 5.37 6.39
N PHE A 111 17.58 4.53 7.14
CA PHE A 111 16.16 4.27 6.95
C PHE A 111 15.37 5.58 7.00
N PHE A 112 15.49 6.35 8.09
CA PHE A 112 14.75 7.60 8.22
C PHE A 112 15.11 8.64 7.16
N ILE A 113 16.39 8.78 6.79
CA ILE A 113 16.81 9.70 5.72
C ILE A 113 16.14 9.33 4.38
N VAL A 114 16.22 8.06 3.99
CA VAL A 114 15.72 7.62 2.68
C VAL A 114 14.19 7.66 2.64
N PHE A 115 13.51 7.19 3.68
CA PHE A 115 12.05 7.20 3.72
C PHE A 115 11.46 8.59 3.92
N SER A 116 12.19 9.52 4.54
CA SER A 116 11.82 10.94 4.58
C SER A 116 11.94 11.57 3.18
N LEU A 117 13.02 11.28 2.45
CA LEU A 117 13.21 11.77 1.07
C LEU A 117 12.05 11.40 0.16
N PHE A 118 11.57 10.15 0.20
CA PHE A 118 10.43 9.74 -0.62
C PHE A 118 9.14 10.50 -0.30
N LYS A 119 8.94 10.87 0.97
CA LYS A 119 7.80 11.71 1.38
C LYS A 119 7.97 13.14 0.91
N PHE A 120 9.20 13.66 0.85
CA PHE A 120 9.47 14.98 0.28
C PHE A 120 9.28 15.02 -1.24
N ILE A 121 9.58 13.93 -1.96
CA ILE A 121 9.33 13.85 -3.41
C ILE A 121 7.84 14.02 -3.72
N ASP A 122 6.96 13.49 -2.87
CA ASP A 122 5.51 13.62 -3.00
C ASP A 122 4.88 14.47 -1.88
N TYR A 123 5.58 15.54 -1.49
CA TYR A 123 5.24 16.31 -0.27
C TYR A 123 3.82 16.87 -0.25
N ARG A 124 3.26 17.22 -1.41
CA ARG A 124 1.90 17.78 -1.50
C ARG A 124 0.81 16.74 -1.29
N ASN A 125 1.00 15.50 -1.77
CA ASN A 125 -0.01 14.45 -1.68
C ASN A 125 0.18 13.57 -0.44
N PHE A 126 1.42 13.50 0.09
CA PHE A 126 1.76 12.69 1.25
C PHE A 126 0.84 12.92 2.46
N PRO A 127 0.57 14.15 2.95
CA PRO A 127 -0.22 14.37 4.17
C PRO A 127 -1.64 13.82 4.06
N SER A 128 -2.28 14.02 2.89
CA SER A 128 -3.61 13.48 2.60
C SER A 128 -3.62 11.96 2.65
N ALA A 129 -2.65 11.33 2.00
CA ALA A 129 -2.55 9.87 1.96
C ALA A 129 -2.15 9.27 3.32
N PHE A 130 -1.26 9.93 4.08
CA PHE A 130 -0.80 9.52 5.42
C PHE A 130 -1.93 9.56 6.45
N SER A 131 -2.77 10.60 6.40
CA SER A 131 -3.94 10.76 7.30
C SER A 131 -4.99 9.65 7.18
N LYS A 132 -4.96 8.85 6.10
CA LYS A 132 -5.91 7.74 5.90
C LYS A 132 -5.67 6.59 6.88
N TYR A 133 -4.46 6.43 7.40
CA TYR A 133 -4.09 5.33 8.28
C TYR A 133 -3.42 5.77 9.58
N ASP A 134 -2.64 6.85 9.59
CA ASP A 134 -2.06 7.36 10.84
C ASP A 134 -3.13 8.10 11.68
N PRO A 135 -3.44 7.65 12.91
CA PRO A 135 -4.49 8.26 13.72
C PRO A 135 -4.19 9.70 14.12
N LEU A 136 -2.91 10.04 14.35
CA LEU A 136 -2.51 11.37 14.76
C LEU A 136 -2.62 12.36 13.60
N ALA A 137 -2.22 11.95 12.39
CA ALA A 137 -2.38 12.75 11.16
C ALA A 137 -3.83 12.89 10.74
N ARG A 138 -4.68 11.89 11.02
CA ARG A 138 -6.12 11.99 10.81
C ARG A 138 -6.76 13.08 11.67
N ASN A 139 -6.34 13.15 12.94
CA ASN A 139 -6.91 14.09 13.91
C ASN A 139 -6.25 15.48 13.84
N LEU A 140 -4.98 15.54 13.46
CA LEU A 140 -4.19 16.78 13.36
C LEU A 140 -3.52 16.84 11.96
N PRO A 141 -4.20 17.40 10.94
CA PRO A 141 -3.67 17.40 9.56
C PRO A 141 -2.30 18.05 9.40
N ILE A 142 -1.98 19.04 10.25
CA ILE A 142 -0.69 19.72 10.26
C ILE A 142 0.47 18.78 10.61
N TYR A 143 0.22 17.76 11.43
CA TYR A 143 1.23 16.76 11.77
C TYR A 143 1.64 15.94 10.54
N GLY A 144 0.71 15.66 9.61
CA GLY A 144 1.05 15.01 8.34
C GLY A 144 2.03 15.82 7.48
N TRP A 145 1.99 17.15 7.54
CA TRP A 145 2.94 18.04 6.85
C TRP A 145 4.31 18.11 7.56
N ALA A 146 4.33 18.00 8.88
CA ALA A 146 5.54 18.03 9.68
C ALA A 146 6.26 16.67 9.73
N TYR A 147 5.55 15.56 9.51
CA TYR A 147 6.08 14.20 9.65
C TYR A 147 7.37 13.91 8.86
N PRO A 148 7.51 14.30 7.57
CA PRO A 148 8.75 14.09 6.83
C PRO A 148 9.97 14.77 7.49
N PHE A 149 9.76 15.94 8.13
CA PHE A 149 10.82 16.64 8.85
C PHE A 149 11.20 15.91 10.15
N PHE A 150 10.23 15.37 10.89
CA PHE A 150 10.55 14.56 12.07
C PHE A 150 11.40 13.36 11.71
N GLU A 151 11.06 12.65 10.64
CA GLU A 151 11.89 11.55 10.15
C GLU A 151 13.28 12.02 9.71
N LEU A 152 13.38 13.14 8.97
CA LEU A 152 14.68 13.69 8.58
C LEU A 152 15.56 13.99 9.79
N CYS A 153 15.01 14.67 10.81
CA CYS A 153 15.72 14.99 12.04
C CYS A 153 16.16 13.74 12.80
N LEU A 154 15.29 12.73 12.91
CA LEU A 154 15.65 11.43 13.51
C LEU A 154 16.79 10.76 12.75
N GLY A 155 16.70 10.74 11.42
CA GLY A 155 17.74 10.17 10.56
C GLY A 155 19.10 10.83 10.76
N ILE A 156 19.14 12.16 10.77
CA ILE A 156 20.36 12.94 11.02
C ILE A 156 20.91 12.64 12.42
N ASN A 157 20.07 12.66 13.45
CA ASN A 157 20.48 12.42 14.83
C ASN A 157 21.09 11.02 15.01
N PHE A 158 20.49 9.99 14.42
CA PHE A 158 21.06 8.63 14.48
C PHE A 158 22.39 8.51 13.74
N LEU A 159 22.54 9.14 12.57
CA LEU A 159 23.80 9.11 11.81
C LEU A 159 24.92 9.91 12.48
N LEU A 160 24.59 11.04 13.10
CA LEU A 160 25.54 11.86 13.87
C LEU A 160 25.76 11.33 15.30
N GLN A 161 24.97 10.34 15.73
CA GLN A 161 24.94 9.83 17.10
C GLN A 161 24.69 10.94 18.14
N GLN A 162 23.86 11.92 17.80
CA GLN A 162 23.47 13.02 18.67
C GLN A 162 22.04 12.83 19.18
N TYR A 163 21.77 13.28 20.42
CA TYR A 163 20.44 13.19 21.03
C TYR A 163 19.80 11.77 20.92
N VAL A 164 20.62 10.72 21.07
CA VAL A 164 20.23 9.33 20.79
C VAL A 164 19.03 8.89 21.61
N LEU A 165 19.04 9.13 22.93
CA LEU A 165 17.93 8.74 23.82
C LEU A 165 16.60 9.38 23.40
N LEU A 166 16.60 10.69 23.14
CA LEU A 166 15.42 11.40 22.67
C LEU A 166 14.93 10.84 21.33
N SER A 167 15.86 10.59 20.40
CA SER A 167 15.54 10.06 19.07
C SER A 167 14.92 8.66 19.16
N LEU A 168 15.46 7.78 20.03
CA LEU A 168 14.89 6.45 20.27
C LEU A 168 13.46 6.51 20.82
N VAL A 169 13.21 7.35 21.83
CA VAL A 169 11.87 7.54 22.41
C VAL A 169 10.89 8.04 21.34
N LEU A 170 11.28 9.06 20.58
CA LEU A 170 10.44 9.60 19.51
C LEU A 170 10.19 8.57 18.41
N THR A 171 11.19 7.78 18.02
CA THR A 171 11.04 6.68 17.05
C THR A 171 9.98 5.67 17.52
N VAL A 172 10.05 5.22 18.77
CA VAL A 172 9.07 4.27 19.33
C VAL A 172 7.67 4.88 19.35
N LEU A 173 7.52 6.15 19.74
CA LEU A 173 6.22 6.82 19.79
C LEU A 173 5.62 7.04 18.39
N LEU A 174 6.37 7.63 17.46
CA LEU A 174 5.89 7.94 16.11
C LEU A 174 5.57 6.64 15.34
N LEU A 175 6.49 5.67 15.34
CA LEU A 175 6.26 4.39 14.66
C LEU A 175 5.21 3.54 15.38
N GLY A 176 5.07 3.65 16.70
CA GLY A 176 4.03 2.95 17.46
C GLY A 176 2.63 3.43 17.07
N ILE A 177 2.42 4.74 16.97
CA ILE A 177 1.15 5.34 16.55
C ILE A 177 0.80 4.94 15.11
N THR A 178 1.75 5.06 14.18
CA THR A 178 1.54 4.65 12.78
C THR A 178 1.21 3.16 12.67
N THR A 179 1.97 2.30 13.37
CA THR A 179 1.77 0.85 13.39
C THR A 179 0.38 0.48 13.90
N TYR A 180 -0.08 1.12 14.98
CA TYR A 180 -1.42 0.92 15.53
C TYR A 180 -2.51 1.26 14.50
N GLY A 181 -2.37 2.39 13.80
CA GLY A 181 -3.30 2.79 12.74
C GLY A 181 -3.36 1.81 11.56
N VAL A 182 -2.18 1.38 11.09
CA VAL A 182 -2.07 0.39 9.99
C VAL A 182 -2.65 -0.96 10.40
N LEU A 183 -2.44 -1.40 11.65
CA LEU A 183 -2.98 -2.66 12.17
C LEU A 183 -4.52 -2.66 12.18
N ILE A 184 -5.14 -1.56 12.63
CA ILE A 184 -6.60 -1.39 12.58
C ILE A 184 -7.11 -1.49 11.14
N LYS A 185 -6.48 -0.76 10.22
CA LYS A 185 -6.90 -0.74 8.81
C LYS A 185 -6.77 -2.09 8.11
N LEU A 186 -5.72 -2.85 8.40
CA LEU A 186 -5.54 -4.20 7.86
C LEU A 186 -6.55 -5.19 8.43
N ARG A 187 -6.94 -5.04 9.71
CA ARG A 187 -7.98 -5.87 10.34
C ARG A 187 -9.35 -5.65 9.69
N ASP A 188 -9.66 -4.41 9.32
CA ASP A 188 -10.94 -4.03 8.73
C ASP A 188 -11.06 -4.34 7.22
N LYS A 189 -10.06 -5.03 6.62
CA LYS A 189 -9.99 -5.39 5.19
C LYS A 189 -10.25 -4.24 4.21
N GLN A 190 -10.06 -2.98 4.64
CA GLN A 190 -10.21 -1.84 3.74
C GLN A 190 -8.93 -1.72 2.88
N PRO A 191 -9.05 -1.66 1.53
CA PRO A 191 -7.89 -1.50 0.66
C PRO A 191 -7.37 -0.07 0.80
N ALA A 192 -6.37 0.13 1.65
CA ALA A 192 -5.70 1.42 1.79
C ALA A 192 -4.42 1.43 0.93
N GLU A 193 -4.25 2.45 0.10
CA GLU A 193 -3.03 2.71 -0.67
C GLU A 193 -1.95 3.32 0.25
N CYS A 194 -0.69 2.90 0.10
CA CYS A 194 0.42 3.32 0.98
C CYS A 194 0.98 4.68 0.53
N ALA A 195 1.03 5.64 1.46
CA ALA A 195 1.50 7.00 1.19
C ALA A 195 3.03 7.15 1.30
N CYS A 196 3.72 6.20 1.92
CA CYS A 196 5.11 6.37 2.38
C CYS A 196 6.15 6.55 1.26
N ILE A 197 5.83 6.17 0.03
CA ILE A 197 6.76 6.20 -1.11
C ILE A 197 6.33 7.19 -2.22
N GLY A 198 5.23 7.92 -1.97
CA GLY A 198 4.68 8.87 -2.91
C GLY A 198 3.99 8.24 -4.12
N THR A 199 3.16 9.01 -4.80
CA THR A 199 2.37 8.60 -5.98
C THR A 199 3.19 8.09 -7.17
N ALA A 200 4.53 8.15 -7.11
CA ALA A 200 5.44 7.60 -8.13
C ALA A 200 5.44 6.06 -8.17
N LEU A 201 5.18 5.39 -7.04
CA LEU A 201 5.07 3.94 -6.93
C LEU A 201 3.85 3.61 -6.06
N LYS A 202 2.71 3.34 -6.70
CA LYS A 202 1.45 2.95 -6.04
C LYS A 202 1.59 1.59 -5.36
N LEU A 203 2.23 1.58 -4.20
CA LEU A 203 2.40 0.40 -3.38
C LEU A 203 1.14 0.21 -2.52
N PRO A 204 0.45 -0.93 -2.59
CA PRO A 204 -0.59 -1.25 -1.62
C PRO A 204 0.02 -1.26 -0.21
N LEU A 205 -0.67 -0.71 0.80
CA LEU A 205 -0.27 -0.91 2.21
C LEU A 205 -0.18 -2.42 2.43
N THR A 206 1.05 -2.90 2.58
CA THR A 206 1.33 -4.33 2.59
C THR A 206 1.85 -4.73 3.95
N LYS A 207 1.76 -6.03 4.24
CA LYS A 207 2.36 -6.64 5.43
C LYS A 207 3.84 -6.24 5.61
N ALA A 208 4.54 -5.90 4.51
CA ALA A 208 5.91 -5.40 4.52
C ALA A 208 6.09 -4.12 5.36
N THR A 209 5.24 -3.09 5.20
CA THR A 209 5.38 -1.84 5.97
C THR A 209 5.17 -2.06 7.47
N LEU A 210 4.28 -2.99 7.85
CA LEU A 210 4.15 -3.40 9.25
C LEU A 210 5.42 -4.07 9.78
N ILE A 211 6.02 -4.96 8.97
CA ILE A 211 7.26 -5.65 9.34
C ILE A 211 8.41 -4.65 9.50
N GLU A 212 8.54 -3.69 8.58
CA GLU A 212 9.55 -2.62 8.65
C GLU A 212 9.42 -1.79 9.93
N ASN A 213 8.22 -1.27 10.20
CA ASN A 213 7.98 -0.49 11.42
C ASN A 213 8.24 -1.32 12.68
N PHE A 214 7.83 -2.59 12.68
CA PHE A 214 8.07 -3.50 13.80
C PHE A 214 9.56 -3.73 14.06
N ILE A 215 10.35 -3.99 13.01
CA ILE A 215 11.81 -4.14 13.12
C ILE A 215 12.44 -2.87 13.67
N MET A 216 12.04 -1.69 13.16
CA MET A 216 12.53 -0.39 13.64
C MET A 216 12.19 -0.15 15.12
N ILE A 217 10.96 -0.43 15.54
CA ILE A 217 10.53 -0.32 16.95
C ILE A 217 11.31 -1.30 17.83
N ALA A 218 11.53 -2.53 17.36
CA ALA A 218 12.29 -3.54 18.10
C ALA A 218 13.76 -3.13 18.30
N MET A 219 14.41 -2.63 17.25
CA MET A 219 15.78 -2.10 17.35
C MET A 219 15.84 -0.90 18.30
N ALA A 220 14.89 0.05 18.16
CA ALA A 220 14.86 1.23 19.03
C ALA A 220 14.61 0.84 20.50
N GLY A 221 13.69 -0.10 20.75
CA GLY A 221 13.41 -0.62 22.10
C GLY A 221 14.60 -1.36 22.70
N TRP A 222 15.27 -2.22 21.94
CA TRP A 222 16.50 -2.88 22.38
C TRP A 222 17.57 -1.87 22.75
N MET A 223 17.83 -0.90 21.87
CA MET A 223 18.81 0.16 22.12
C MET A 223 18.46 0.97 23.38
N LEU A 224 17.19 1.29 23.58
CA LEU A 224 16.72 2.05 24.73
C LEU A 224 16.95 1.27 26.04
N VAL A 225 16.68 -0.04 26.06
CA VAL A 225 17.01 -0.90 27.22
C VAL A 225 18.52 -0.93 27.46
N THR A 226 19.33 -1.08 26.41
CA THR A 226 20.80 -1.14 26.56
C THR A 226 21.45 0.18 27.01
N ILE A 227 20.80 1.33 26.78
CA ILE A 227 21.32 2.64 27.20
C ILE A 227 20.88 2.97 28.63
N LEU A 228 19.70 2.51 29.04
CA LEU A 228 19.15 2.79 30.37
C LEU A 228 19.63 1.83 31.46
N ASN A 229 20.25 0.72 31.08
CA ASN A 229 20.70 -0.35 31.96
C ASN A 229 22.23 -0.45 31.96
#